data_AF-A0A966B5R3-F1
#
_entry.id   AF-A0A966B5R3-F1
#
_cell.length_a   1.000
_cell.length_b   1.000
_cell.length_c   1.000
_cell.angle_alpha   90.00
_cell.angle_beta   90.00
_cell.angle_gamma   90.00
#
_symmetry.space_group_name_H-M   'P 1'
#
loop_
_entity.id
_entity.type
_entity.pdbx_description
1 polymer ?
#
loop_
_entity_poly.entity_id
_entity_poly.type
_entity_poly.pdbx_seq_one_letter_code
_entity_poly.pdbx_strand_id
1 'polypeptide(L)'
;MNKRIYAPKFVLCLFTFVLVSSSALAIKTINDEGTDELLESIKRSASEGDADAQCLLATLYTEGNGIAKDQSEATKLYRMAASQGHDKAQLKLGYCFKDGLGVLKNNINAYVWFNISAENGGALNGLGRAGELMDNIRKTLSPKEIEKADKEIKRLKKDILDKEKKNYLKIMKQLNRDGWKVTMRKGEDGSHNVEAKKNGKTSKSSAPNWRVAFISVRNQCERWPQ
;
A
#
# COMPACT_ATOMS: atom_id res chain seq x y z
N MET A 1 -48.45 23.15 3.36
CA MET A 1 -48.06 21.89 4.02
C MET A 1 -47.61 20.88 2.98
N ASN A 2 -46.32 20.59 2.89
CA ASN A 2 -45.81 19.20 2.84
C ASN A 2 -44.27 19.24 2.84
N LYS A 3 -43.70 18.90 4.00
CA LYS A 3 -42.28 18.67 4.21
C LYS A 3 -41.92 17.36 3.50
N ARG A 4 -40.99 17.38 2.55
CA ARG A 4 -40.26 16.15 2.19
C ARG A 4 -38.90 16.18 2.88
N ILE A 5 -38.77 15.18 3.72
CA ILE A 5 -37.76 14.90 4.73
C ILE A 5 -36.40 14.66 4.07
N TYR A 6 -35.39 15.35 4.58
CA TYR A 6 -33.97 15.01 4.43
C TYR A 6 -33.74 13.61 4.99
N ALA A 7 -33.16 12.69 4.21
CA ALA A 7 -32.62 11.42 4.71
C ALA A 7 -31.15 11.26 4.28
N PRO A 8 -30.28 10.71 5.14
CA PRO A 8 -28.86 11.05 5.20
C PRO A 8 -27.95 10.12 4.40
N LYS A 9 -26.68 10.54 4.26
CA LYS A 9 -25.52 9.91 3.62
C LYS A 9 -25.21 8.46 4.08
N PHE A 10 -26.12 7.51 3.87
CA PHE A 10 -26.01 6.13 4.37
C PHE A 10 -25.93 5.04 3.29
N VAL A 11 -25.60 5.39 2.04
CA VAL A 11 -25.36 4.40 0.97
C VAL A 11 -23.87 4.03 0.79
N LEU A 12 -22.92 4.73 1.43
CA LEU A 12 -21.49 4.39 1.34
C LEU A 12 -20.97 3.38 2.39
N CYS A 13 -21.83 2.81 3.24
CA CYS A 13 -21.41 2.00 4.40
C CYS A 13 -21.61 0.48 4.26
N LEU A 14 -21.82 -0.05 3.05
CA LEU A 14 -21.93 -1.50 2.81
C LEU A 14 -20.78 -2.14 2.02
N PHE A 15 -19.69 -1.43 1.73
CA PHE A 15 -18.51 -2.01 1.04
C PHE A 15 -17.28 -2.19 1.96
N THR A 16 -17.47 -2.74 3.16
CA THR A 16 -16.33 -3.14 4.02
C THR A 16 -16.40 -4.57 4.55
N PHE A 17 -16.96 -5.53 3.81
CA PHE A 17 -16.92 -6.93 4.25
C PHE A 17 -16.80 -7.97 3.12
N VAL A 18 -15.70 -7.94 2.36
CA VAL A 18 -14.97 -9.17 1.99
C VAL A 18 -13.49 -8.83 1.87
N LEU A 19 -12.68 -9.21 2.85
CA LEU A 19 -11.27 -9.47 2.59
C LEU A 19 -11.20 -10.82 1.85
N VAL A 20 -10.56 -10.82 0.69
CA VAL A 20 -10.07 -11.99 -0.06
C VAL A 20 -11.10 -12.76 -0.90
N SER A 21 -11.12 -12.48 -2.21
CA SER A 21 -11.05 -13.52 -3.25
C SER A 21 -10.84 -12.88 -4.62
N SER A 22 -9.57 -12.81 -5.02
CA SER A 22 -9.06 -12.38 -6.32
C SER A 22 -9.40 -10.96 -6.76
N SER A 23 -8.37 -10.20 -7.13
CA SER A 23 -8.49 -9.02 -8.00
C SER A 23 -9.49 -9.26 -9.15
N ALA A 24 -9.62 -10.51 -9.62
CA ALA A 24 -10.60 -10.94 -10.63
C ALA A 24 -12.08 -10.58 -10.35
N LEU A 25 -12.59 -10.58 -9.10
CA LEU A 25 -14.02 -10.30 -8.86
C LEU A 25 -14.34 -8.80 -8.94
N ALA A 26 -13.43 -7.95 -8.44
CA ALA A 26 -13.49 -6.51 -8.67
C ALA A 26 -13.22 -6.14 -10.14
N ILE A 27 -12.42 -6.96 -10.85
CA ILE A 27 -12.14 -6.84 -12.29
C ILE A 27 -13.35 -7.28 -13.15
N LYS A 28 -14.20 -8.20 -12.67
CA LYS A 28 -15.37 -8.71 -13.41
C LYS A 28 -16.58 -7.77 -13.39
N THR A 29 -16.66 -6.86 -12.43
CA THR A 29 -17.70 -5.82 -12.34
C THR A 29 -17.44 -4.58 -13.20
N ILE A 30 -16.38 -4.56 -14.01
CA ILE A 30 -15.96 -3.41 -14.84
C ILE A 30 -16.84 -3.22 -16.12
N ASN A 31 -17.97 -3.93 -16.26
CA ASN A 31 -18.79 -3.93 -17.48
C ASN A 31 -20.16 -3.23 -17.39
N ASP A 32 -20.52 -2.52 -16.31
CA ASP A 32 -21.78 -1.75 -16.22
C ASP A 32 -21.55 -0.31 -15.70
N GLU A 33 -22.51 0.59 -16.00
CA GLU A 33 -22.55 2.08 -15.89
C GLU A 33 -22.04 2.76 -14.59
N GLY A 34 -21.56 2.02 -13.58
CA GLY A 34 -20.93 2.54 -12.36
C GLY A 34 -19.38 2.66 -12.40
N THR A 35 -18.77 2.47 -13.57
CA THR A 35 -17.31 2.32 -13.76
C THR A 35 -16.53 3.63 -13.77
N ASP A 36 -17.05 4.67 -14.39
CA ASP A 36 -16.36 5.97 -14.50
C ASP A 36 -16.22 6.63 -13.13
N GLU A 37 -17.25 6.54 -12.28
CA GLU A 37 -17.21 7.11 -10.93
C GLU A 37 -16.18 6.40 -10.04
N LEU A 38 -16.09 5.07 -10.13
CA LEU A 38 -15.09 4.30 -9.39
C LEU A 38 -13.67 4.62 -9.87
N LEU A 39 -13.45 4.69 -11.19
CA LEU A 39 -12.16 5.04 -11.77
C LEU A 39 -11.74 6.46 -11.37
N GLU A 40 -12.65 7.43 -11.44
CA GLU A 40 -12.38 8.80 -11.03
C GLU A 40 -12.11 8.91 -9.52
N SER A 41 -12.80 8.12 -8.70
CA SER A 41 -12.48 8.01 -7.27
C SER A 41 -11.08 7.46 -7.04
N ILE A 42 -10.68 6.40 -7.77
CA ILE A 42 -9.33 5.82 -7.67
C ILE A 42 -8.27 6.84 -8.11
N LYS A 43 -8.49 7.54 -9.23
CA LYS A 43 -7.57 8.59 -9.71
C LYS A 43 -7.43 9.72 -8.70
N ARG A 44 -8.55 10.15 -8.09
CA ARG A 44 -8.55 11.17 -7.04
C ARG A 44 -7.71 10.72 -5.84
N SER A 45 -7.99 9.56 -5.27
CA SER A 45 -7.21 9.02 -4.15
C SER A 45 -5.73 8.84 -4.49
N ALA A 46 -5.42 8.36 -5.69
CA ALA A 46 -4.03 8.22 -6.15
C ALA A 46 -3.32 9.58 -6.25
N SER A 47 -4.01 10.63 -6.72
CA SER A 47 -3.50 11.99 -6.80
C SER A 47 -3.30 12.65 -5.44
N GLU A 48 -4.11 12.27 -4.45
CA GLU A 48 -3.98 12.69 -3.05
C GLU A 48 -2.83 11.98 -2.31
N GLY A 49 -2.17 11.02 -2.97
CA GLY A 49 -1.02 10.31 -2.44
C GLY A 49 -1.34 8.95 -1.82
N ASP A 50 -2.56 8.43 -1.96
CA ASP A 50 -2.90 7.12 -1.42
C ASP A 50 -2.13 6.01 -2.16
N ALA A 51 -1.30 5.27 -1.41
CA ALA A 51 -0.41 4.27 -1.98
C ALA A 51 -1.17 3.05 -2.54
N ASP A 52 -2.27 2.64 -1.91
CA ASP A 52 -3.10 1.52 -2.36
C ASP A 52 -3.80 1.91 -3.67
N ALA A 53 -4.36 3.11 -3.75
CA ALA A 53 -4.97 3.66 -4.97
C ALA A 53 -3.96 3.82 -6.10
N GLN A 54 -2.74 4.29 -5.80
CA GLN A 54 -1.65 4.35 -6.78
C GLN A 54 -1.29 2.95 -7.32
N CYS A 55 -1.16 1.95 -6.44
CA CYS A 55 -0.86 0.57 -6.85
C CYS A 55 -2.01 -0.05 -7.66
N LEU A 56 -3.26 0.25 -7.29
CA LEU A 56 -4.44 -0.20 -8.02
C LEU A 56 -4.50 0.44 -9.40
N LEU A 57 -4.38 1.76 -9.50
CA LEU A 57 -4.38 2.49 -10.77
C LEU A 57 -3.25 2.02 -11.69
N ALA A 58 -2.06 1.78 -11.15
CA ALA A 58 -0.95 1.20 -11.90
C ALA A 58 -1.31 -0.18 -12.50
N THR A 59 -2.03 -1.00 -11.73
CA THR A 59 -2.49 -2.32 -12.19
C THR A 59 -3.52 -2.19 -13.30
N LEU A 60 -4.44 -1.22 -13.19
CA LEU A 60 -5.40 -0.93 -14.26
C LEU A 60 -4.69 -0.51 -15.56
N TYR A 61 -3.68 0.36 -15.48
CA TYR A 61 -2.89 0.76 -16.65
C TYR A 61 -2.04 -0.39 -17.23
N THR A 62 -1.64 -1.34 -16.40
CA THR A 62 -0.89 -2.53 -16.85
C THR A 62 -1.81 -3.50 -17.60
N GLU A 63 -3.00 -3.75 -17.07
CA GLU A 63 -3.95 -4.76 -17.56
C GLU A 63 -4.88 -4.24 -18.66
N GLY A 64 -5.13 -2.93 -18.70
CA GLY A 64 -6.06 -2.30 -19.65
C GLY A 64 -7.52 -2.45 -19.26
N ASN A 65 -7.81 -2.64 -17.97
CA ASN A 65 -9.17 -2.88 -17.48
C ASN A 65 -9.88 -1.53 -17.28
N GLY A 66 -10.82 -1.19 -18.17
CA GLY A 66 -11.59 0.06 -18.09
C GLY A 66 -10.79 1.34 -18.43
N ILE A 67 -9.48 1.23 -18.68
CA ILE A 67 -8.61 2.31 -19.17
C ILE A 67 -7.64 1.80 -20.22
N ALA A 68 -7.17 2.69 -21.10
CA ALA A 68 -6.14 2.36 -22.08
C ALA A 68 -4.84 1.92 -21.38
N LYS A 69 -4.18 0.88 -21.92
CA LYS A 69 -2.91 0.41 -21.39
C LYS A 69 -1.84 1.48 -21.51
N ASP A 70 -1.12 1.73 -20.43
CA ASP A 70 0.05 2.60 -20.41
C ASP A 70 1.07 2.07 -19.38
N GLN A 71 2.07 1.35 -19.87
CA GLN A 71 3.10 0.76 -19.02
C GLN A 71 4.00 1.84 -18.37
N SER A 72 4.18 2.99 -19.04
CA SER A 72 4.98 4.09 -18.51
C SER A 72 4.27 4.70 -17.31
N GLU A 73 2.98 5.00 -17.45
CA GLU A 73 2.17 5.55 -16.37
C GLU A 73 2.00 4.56 -15.22
N ALA A 74 1.78 3.28 -15.52
CA ALA A 74 1.78 2.22 -14.52
C ALA A 74 3.06 2.19 -13.69
N THR A 75 4.22 2.30 -14.34
CA THR A 75 5.51 2.24 -13.65
C THR A 75 5.79 3.48 -12.81
N LYS A 76 5.33 4.66 -13.24
CA LYS A 76 5.39 5.87 -12.41
C LYS A 76 4.54 5.72 -11.15
N LEU A 77 3.31 5.23 -11.28
CA LEU A 77 2.41 5.00 -10.15
C LEU A 77 2.93 3.91 -9.20
N TYR A 78 3.47 2.80 -9.71
CA TYR A 78 4.17 1.81 -8.89
C TYR A 78 5.36 2.42 -8.15
N ARG A 79 6.14 3.30 -8.80
CA ARG A 79 7.25 4.02 -8.14
C ARG A 79 6.77 4.92 -7.01
N MET A 80 5.67 5.64 -7.21
CA MET A 80 5.07 6.49 -6.18
C MET A 80 4.67 5.64 -4.97
N ALA A 81 3.87 4.59 -5.17
CA ALA A 81 3.41 3.70 -4.10
C ALA A 81 4.57 2.96 -3.40
N ALA A 82 5.53 2.45 -4.17
CA ALA A 82 6.70 1.74 -3.64
C ALA A 82 7.56 2.63 -2.73
N SER A 83 7.69 3.91 -3.09
CA SER A 83 8.42 4.91 -2.28
C SER A 83 7.72 5.27 -0.96
N GLN A 84 6.46 4.87 -0.80
CA GLN A 84 5.68 5.01 0.43
C GLN A 84 5.69 3.73 1.28
N GLY A 85 6.40 2.69 0.85
CA GLY A 85 6.47 1.42 1.59
C GLY A 85 5.49 0.35 1.11
N HIS A 86 4.72 0.60 0.05
CA HIS A 86 3.74 -0.39 -0.42
C HIS A 86 4.43 -1.63 -1.00
N ASP A 87 4.23 -2.77 -0.34
CA ASP A 87 4.82 -4.08 -0.61
C ASP A 87 4.61 -4.61 -2.05
N LYS A 88 3.36 -4.66 -2.52
CA LYS A 88 3.01 -5.11 -3.88
C LYS A 88 3.58 -4.17 -4.94
N ALA A 89 3.56 -2.86 -4.70
CA ALA A 89 4.12 -1.89 -5.61
C ALA A 89 5.65 -2.05 -5.74
N GLN A 90 6.35 -2.33 -4.63
CA GLN A 90 7.80 -2.63 -4.66
C GLN A 90 8.10 -3.87 -5.51
N LEU A 91 7.33 -4.94 -5.35
CA LEU A 91 7.46 -6.16 -6.16
C LEU A 91 7.21 -5.86 -7.65
N LYS A 92 6.12 -5.15 -7.96
CA LYS A 92 5.75 -4.79 -9.34
C LYS A 92 6.77 -3.87 -9.99
N LEU A 93 7.34 -2.92 -9.25
CA LEU A 93 8.41 -2.06 -9.75
C LEU A 93 9.70 -2.84 -10.04
N GLY A 94 10.01 -3.86 -9.23
CA GLY A 94 11.08 -4.81 -9.53
C GLY A 94 10.87 -5.52 -10.88
N TYR A 95 9.63 -5.95 -11.16
CA TYR A 95 9.26 -6.50 -12.47
C TYR A 95 9.39 -5.48 -13.61
N CYS A 96 8.93 -4.23 -13.41
CA CYS A 96 9.07 -3.19 -14.44
C CYS A 96 10.52 -3.01 -14.87
N PHE A 97 11.47 -2.98 -13.92
CA PHE A 97 12.89 -2.90 -14.24
C PHE A 97 13.47 -4.19 -14.81
N LYS A 98 13.05 -5.37 -14.34
CA LYS A 98 13.53 -6.66 -14.83
C LYS A 98 13.14 -6.90 -16.30
N ASP A 99 11.91 -6.54 -16.64
CA ASP A 99 11.30 -6.87 -17.94
C ASP A 99 11.22 -5.66 -18.88
N GLY A 100 11.60 -4.46 -18.42
CA GLY A 100 11.58 -3.23 -19.22
C GLY A 100 10.18 -2.69 -19.49
N LEU A 101 9.25 -2.87 -18.55
CA LEU A 101 7.86 -2.43 -18.69
C LEU A 101 7.77 -0.94 -18.36
N GLY A 102 7.54 -0.10 -19.38
CA GLY A 102 7.39 1.35 -19.19
C GLY A 102 8.65 2.11 -18.75
N VAL A 103 9.76 1.39 -18.56
CA VAL A 103 11.10 1.89 -18.22
C VAL A 103 12.15 1.04 -18.94
N LEU A 104 13.36 1.56 -19.09
CA LEU A 104 14.48 0.77 -19.58
C LEU A 104 14.78 -0.39 -18.62
N LYS A 105 15.02 -1.58 -19.20
CA LYS A 105 15.43 -2.76 -18.47
C LYS A 105 16.71 -2.49 -17.68
N ASN A 106 16.70 -2.81 -16.40
CA ASN A 106 17.79 -2.54 -15.48
C ASN A 106 17.81 -3.56 -14.33
N ASN A 107 18.71 -4.54 -14.41
CA ASN A 107 18.82 -5.60 -13.41
C ASN A 107 19.27 -5.08 -12.03
N ILE A 108 20.07 -4.01 -11.96
CA ILE A 108 20.49 -3.40 -10.69
C ILE A 108 19.26 -2.84 -9.96
N ASN A 109 18.44 -2.06 -10.66
CA ASN A 109 17.21 -1.51 -10.05
C ASN A 109 16.19 -2.61 -9.73
N ALA A 110 16.09 -3.65 -10.55
CA ALA A 110 15.25 -4.81 -10.26
C ALA A 110 15.70 -5.50 -8.95
N TYR A 111 17.00 -5.75 -8.80
CA TYR A 111 17.59 -6.29 -7.57
C TYR A 111 17.29 -5.42 -6.35
N VAL A 112 17.46 -4.10 -6.46
CA VAL A 112 17.15 -3.13 -5.39
C VAL A 112 15.70 -3.26 -4.93
N TRP A 113 14.73 -3.23 -5.85
CA TRP A 113 13.31 -3.25 -5.48
C TRP A 113 12.82 -4.62 -5.02
N PHE A 114 13.35 -5.72 -5.57
CA PHE A 114 13.06 -7.06 -5.04
C PHE A 114 13.62 -7.26 -3.63
N ASN A 115 14.81 -6.74 -3.34
CA ASN A 115 15.38 -6.77 -1.99
C ASN A 115 14.51 -6.03 -0.98
N ILE A 116 14.09 -4.80 -1.31
CA ILE A 116 13.21 -4.00 -0.45
C ILE A 116 11.86 -4.70 -0.23
N SER A 117 11.30 -5.30 -1.29
CA SER A 117 10.03 -6.04 -1.22
C SER A 117 10.12 -7.28 -0.33
N ALA A 118 11.22 -8.05 -0.44
CA ALA A 118 11.44 -9.26 0.34
C ALA A 118 11.49 -8.99 1.86
N GLU A 119 12.06 -7.85 2.27
CA GLU A 119 12.14 -7.47 3.68
C GLU A 119 10.84 -6.86 4.24
N ASN A 120 10.09 -6.12 3.41
CA ASN A 120 8.82 -5.51 3.85
C ASN A 120 7.66 -6.52 3.90
N GLY A 121 7.75 -7.64 3.17
CA GLY A 121 6.73 -8.69 3.07
C GLY A 121 6.78 -9.80 4.14
N GLY A 122 7.54 -9.60 5.23
CA GLY A 122 7.66 -10.56 6.33
C GLY A 122 6.37 -10.74 7.14
N ALA A 123 5.35 -11.40 6.55
CA ALA A 123 4.32 -12.19 7.24
C ALA A 123 3.29 -12.86 6.29
N LEU A 124 3.11 -12.43 5.04
CA LEU A 124 2.02 -12.95 4.20
C LEU A 124 2.46 -13.17 2.73
N ASN A 125 2.80 -14.42 2.42
CA ASN A 125 2.72 -15.06 1.09
C ASN A 125 3.65 -14.56 -0.06
N GLY A 126 4.59 -13.65 0.18
CA GLY A 126 5.52 -13.12 -0.84
C GLY A 126 6.98 -13.59 -0.77
N LEU A 127 7.37 -14.27 0.33
CA LEU A 127 8.77 -14.57 0.68
C LEU A 127 9.53 -15.40 -0.37
N GLY A 128 8.88 -16.41 -0.99
CA GLY A 128 9.53 -17.23 -2.02
C GLY A 128 9.86 -16.42 -3.27
N ARG A 129 8.86 -15.71 -3.82
CA ARG A 129 8.98 -15.15 -5.17
C ARG A 129 9.94 -13.95 -5.25
N ALA A 130 9.90 -13.02 -4.29
CA ALA A 130 10.79 -11.85 -4.31
C ALA A 130 12.25 -12.21 -4.00
N GLY A 131 12.46 -13.10 -3.01
CA GLY A 131 13.80 -13.59 -2.64
C GLY A 131 14.44 -14.37 -3.78
N GLU A 132 13.72 -15.30 -4.40
CA GLU A 132 14.20 -16.07 -5.56
C GLU A 132 14.58 -15.17 -6.75
N LEU A 133 13.77 -14.16 -7.06
CA LEU A 133 14.07 -13.21 -8.14
C LEU A 133 15.32 -12.40 -7.85
N MET A 134 15.46 -11.93 -6.61
CA MET A 134 16.65 -11.22 -6.16
C MET A 134 17.89 -12.11 -6.28
N ASP A 135 17.83 -13.36 -5.80
CA ASP A 135 18.96 -14.30 -5.85
C ASP A 135 19.33 -14.69 -7.29
N ASN A 136 18.35 -14.86 -8.17
CA ASN A 136 18.58 -15.12 -9.58
C ASN A 136 19.25 -13.94 -10.28
N ILE A 137 18.79 -12.71 -10.00
CA ILE A 137 19.43 -11.51 -10.56
C ILE A 137 20.83 -11.32 -9.98
N ARG A 138 21.02 -11.59 -8.68
CA ARG A 138 22.32 -11.46 -8.01
C ARG A 138 23.42 -12.26 -8.71
N LYS A 139 23.10 -13.46 -9.20
CA LYS A 139 24.02 -14.33 -9.97
C LYS A 139 24.47 -13.71 -11.29
N THR A 140 23.71 -12.74 -11.82
CA THR A 140 24.01 -12.05 -13.09
C THR A 140 24.76 -10.74 -12.91
N LEU A 141 24.86 -10.22 -11.68
CA LEU A 141 25.49 -8.93 -11.38
C LEU A 141 26.95 -9.11 -10.98
N SER A 142 27.81 -8.17 -11.38
CA SER A 142 29.18 -8.11 -10.88
C SER A 142 29.24 -7.63 -9.42
N PRO A 143 30.33 -7.93 -8.67
CA PRO A 143 30.48 -7.46 -7.29
C PRO A 143 30.35 -5.94 -7.13
N LYS A 144 30.84 -5.15 -8.10
CA LYS A 144 30.73 -3.68 -8.10
C LYS A 144 29.28 -3.21 -8.25
N GLU A 145 28.49 -3.90 -9.07
CA GLU A 145 27.07 -3.59 -9.25
C GLU A 145 26.25 -3.95 -8.03
N ILE A 146 26.56 -5.08 -7.38
CA ILE A 146 25.95 -5.47 -6.10
C ILE A 146 26.27 -4.43 -5.02
N GLU A 147 27.52 -4.00 -4.90
CA GLU A 147 27.90 -2.97 -3.92
C GLU A 147 27.15 -1.65 -4.15
N LYS A 148 27.00 -1.24 -5.42
CA LYS A 148 26.21 -0.07 -5.80
C LYS A 148 24.74 -0.25 -5.41
N ALA A 149 24.18 -1.42 -5.67
CA ALA A 149 22.80 -1.74 -5.33
C ALA A 149 22.57 -1.72 -3.81
N ASP A 150 23.47 -2.32 -3.02
CA ASP A 150 23.37 -2.37 -1.56
C ASP A 150 23.40 -0.98 -0.92
N LYS A 151 24.20 -0.07 -1.48
CA LYS A 151 24.21 1.34 -1.06
C LYS A 151 22.86 2.01 -1.32
N GLU A 152 22.28 1.80 -2.50
CA GLU A 152 20.97 2.36 -2.86
C GLU A 152 19.84 1.72 -2.04
N ILE A 153 19.88 0.41 -1.80
CA ILE A 153 18.95 -0.31 -0.93
C ILE A 153 18.93 0.33 0.47
N LYS A 154 20.10 0.53 1.08
CA LYS A 154 20.20 1.14 2.41
C LYS A 154 19.60 2.54 2.45
N ARG A 155 19.89 3.36 1.43
CA ARG A 155 19.34 4.71 1.28
C ARG A 155 17.82 4.68 1.14
N LEU A 156 17.30 3.91 0.17
CA LEU A 156 15.86 3.85 -0.10
C LEU A 156 15.07 3.30 1.09
N LYS A 157 15.59 2.29 1.80
CA LYS A 157 14.95 1.77 3.03
C LYS A 157 14.82 2.85 4.09
N LYS A 158 15.85 3.67 4.27
CA LYS A 158 15.80 4.81 5.20
C LYS A 158 14.76 5.84 4.75
N ASP A 159 14.77 6.24 3.48
CA ASP A 159 13.84 7.23 2.93
C ASP A 159 12.38 6.75 3.01
N ILE A 160 12.12 5.47 2.73
CA ILE A 160 10.80 4.84 2.86
C ILE A 160 10.37 4.86 4.34
N LEU A 161 11.23 4.43 5.26
CA LEU A 161 10.92 4.40 6.68
C LEU A 161 10.61 5.80 7.23
N ASP A 162 11.36 6.82 6.81
CA ASP A 162 11.14 8.19 7.24
C ASP A 162 9.81 8.76 6.70
N LYS A 163 9.45 8.46 5.44
CA LYS A 163 8.14 8.79 4.87
C LYS A 163 6.99 8.08 5.59
N GLU A 164 7.14 6.79 5.89
CA GLU A 164 6.15 6.02 6.62
C GLU A 164 5.90 6.59 8.02
N LYS A 165 6.97 6.92 8.76
CA LYS A 165 6.87 7.59 10.08
C LYS A 165 6.14 8.92 9.98
N LYS A 166 6.42 9.72 8.94
CA LYS A 166 5.74 10.99 8.71
C LYS A 166 4.24 10.79 8.41
N ASN A 167 3.90 9.78 7.61
CA ASN A 167 2.51 9.42 7.32
C ASN A 167 1.78 8.95 8.58
N TYR A 168 2.40 8.06 9.36
CA TYR A 168 1.90 7.64 10.67
C TYR A 168 1.61 8.83 11.58
N LEU A 169 2.54 9.77 11.69
CA LEU A 169 2.38 10.94 12.54
C LEU A 169 1.20 11.82 12.09
N LYS A 170 0.96 11.93 10.78
CA LYS A 170 -0.21 12.62 10.21
C LYS A 170 -1.51 11.93 10.63
N ILE A 171 -1.60 10.60 10.47
CA ILE A 171 -2.78 9.81 10.85
C ILE A 171 -3.02 9.88 12.37
N MET A 172 -1.97 9.74 13.18
CA MET A 172 -2.04 9.90 14.64
C MET A 172 -2.59 11.25 15.05
N LYS A 173 -2.13 12.34 14.43
CA LYS A 173 -2.66 13.68 14.68
C LYS A 173 -4.13 13.79 14.30
N GLN A 174 -4.55 13.15 13.21
CA GLN A 174 -5.95 13.12 12.81
C GLN A 174 -6.80 12.35 13.84
N LEU A 175 -6.41 11.14 14.21
CA LEU A 175 -7.10 10.35 15.25
C LEU A 175 -7.22 11.13 16.57
N ASN A 176 -6.15 11.81 16.99
CA ASN A 176 -6.17 12.65 18.19
C ASN A 176 -7.17 13.82 18.06
N ARG A 177 -7.28 14.45 16.89
CA ARG A 177 -8.30 15.50 16.63
C ARG A 177 -9.71 14.92 16.66
N ASP A 178 -9.87 13.68 16.19
CA ASP A 178 -11.13 12.95 16.22
C ASP A 178 -11.48 12.42 17.62
N GLY A 179 -10.68 12.74 18.65
CA GLY A 179 -10.91 12.39 20.06
C GLY A 179 -10.36 11.03 20.48
N TRP A 180 -9.62 10.34 19.61
CA TRP A 180 -8.94 9.10 19.95
C TRP A 180 -7.60 9.37 20.64
N LYS A 181 -7.40 8.84 21.85
CA LYS A 181 -6.09 8.81 22.49
C LYS A 181 -5.35 7.55 22.08
N VAL A 182 -4.37 7.69 21.18
CA VAL A 182 -3.58 6.56 20.66
C VAL A 182 -2.25 6.42 21.40
N THR A 183 -1.91 5.20 21.77
CA THR A 183 -0.63 4.83 22.39
C THR A 183 -0.02 3.65 21.66
N MET A 184 1.32 3.62 21.59
CA MET A 184 2.07 2.51 21.02
C MET A 184 3.20 2.14 21.97
N ARG A 185 3.34 0.84 22.25
CA ARG A 185 4.36 0.29 23.15
C ARG A 185 4.99 -0.96 22.52
N LYS A 186 6.29 -1.13 22.71
CA LYS A 186 6.98 -2.37 22.32
C LYS A 186 6.83 -3.40 23.44
N GLY A 187 6.35 -4.60 23.11
CA GLY A 187 6.26 -5.74 24.02
C GLY A 187 7.61 -6.39 24.25
N GLU A 188 7.71 -7.18 25.31
CA GLU A 188 8.92 -7.93 25.67
C GLU A 188 9.30 -8.97 24.61
N ASP A 189 8.29 -9.53 23.93
CA ASP A 189 8.41 -10.44 22.79
C ASP A 189 8.84 -9.73 21.48
N GLY A 190 9.09 -8.43 21.52
CA GLY A 190 9.41 -7.61 20.35
C GLY A 190 8.19 -7.19 19.53
N SER A 191 6.97 -7.57 19.93
CA SER A 191 5.74 -7.11 19.31
C SER A 191 5.54 -5.60 19.49
N HIS A 192 4.74 -5.01 18.61
CA HIS A 192 4.30 -3.63 18.70
C HIS A 192 2.81 -3.64 19.05
N ASN A 193 2.50 -3.14 20.23
CA ASN A 193 1.16 -3.06 20.80
C ASN A 193 0.64 -1.64 20.60
N VAL A 194 -0.43 -1.50 19.81
CA VAL A 194 -1.10 -0.22 19.55
C VAL A 194 -2.49 -0.26 20.19
N GLU A 195 -2.85 0.80 20.90
CA GLU A 195 -4.14 0.95 21.56
C GLU A 195 -4.68 2.37 21.35
N ALA A 196 -5.95 2.49 20.96
CA ALA A 196 -6.67 3.75 20.81
C ALA A 196 -7.94 3.76 21.66
N LYS A 197 -8.19 4.84 22.39
CA LYS A 197 -9.37 5.00 23.27
C LYS A 197 -10.16 6.28 22.96
N LYS A 198 -11.49 6.18 22.89
CA LYS A 198 -12.43 7.32 22.72
C LYS A 198 -13.76 6.97 23.40
N ASN A 199 -14.23 7.78 24.36
CA ASN A 199 -15.56 7.65 24.99
C ASN A 199 -15.94 6.22 25.43
N GLY A 200 -15.06 5.53 26.16
CA GLY A 200 -15.27 4.14 26.60
C GLY A 200 -15.03 3.06 25.53
N LYS A 201 -14.87 3.44 24.26
CA LYS A 201 -14.48 2.54 23.17
C LYS A 201 -12.96 2.32 23.17
N THR A 202 -12.54 1.09 22.87
CA THR A 202 -11.13 0.71 22.77
C THR A 202 -10.90 -0.09 21.50
N SER A 203 -9.87 0.31 20.73
CA SER A 203 -9.34 -0.44 19.59
C SER A 203 -7.90 -0.84 19.90
N LYS A 204 -7.55 -2.10 19.65
CA LYS A 204 -6.22 -2.62 19.99
C LYS A 204 -5.70 -3.58 18.92
N SER A 205 -4.39 -3.62 18.77
CA SER A 205 -3.70 -4.60 17.93
C SER A 205 -2.29 -4.85 18.45
N SER A 206 -1.82 -6.08 18.29
CA SER A 206 -0.44 -6.48 18.54
C SER A 206 0.08 -7.17 17.29
N ALA A 207 1.25 -6.77 16.81
CA ALA A 207 1.90 -7.39 15.66
C ALA A 207 3.43 -7.26 15.77
N PRO A 208 4.21 -8.18 15.18
CA PRO A 208 5.67 -8.07 15.14
C PRO A 208 6.14 -6.79 14.43
N ASN A 209 5.34 -6.29 13.47
CA ASN A 209 5.60 -5.06 12.74
C ASN A 209 4.64 -3.94 13.20
N TRP A 210 5.20 -2.81 13.66
CA TRP A 210 4.43 -1.65 14.10
C TRP A 210 3.43 -1.13 13.07
N ARG A 211 3.74 -1.29 11.77
CA ARG A 211 2.87 -0.89 10.66
C ARG A 211 1.55 -1.65 10.70
N VAL A 212 1.62 -2.96 10.86
CA VAL A 212 0.46 -3.86 10.88
C VAL A 212 -0.41 -3.57 12.09
N ALA A 213 0.21 -3.44 13.27
CA ALA A 213 -0.51 -3.11 14.49
C ALA A 213 -1.24 -1.75 14.38
N PHE A 214 -0.56 -0.74 13.83
CA PHE A 214 -1.15 0.59 13.70
C PHE A 214 -2.29 0.65 12.69
N ILE A 215 -2.10 0.11 11.47
CA ILE A 215 -3.13 0.10 10.43
C ILE A 215 -4.38 -0.64 10.93
N SER A 216 -4.21 -1.75 11.65
CA SER A 216 -5.32 -2.48 12.26
C SER A 216 -6.11 -1.58 13.23
N VAL A 217 -5.43 -0.85 14.11
CA VAL A 217 -6.10 0.07 15.05
C VAL A 217 -6.78 1.23 14.33
N ARG A 218 -6.11 1.85 13.34
CA ARG A 218 -6.71 2.92 12.53
C ARG A 218 -8.02 2.45 11.86
N ASN A 219 -7.98 1.31 11.18
CA ASN A 219 -9.15 0.75 10.49
C ASN A 219 -10.28 0.42 11.48
N GLN A 220 -9.95 -0.01 12.71
CA GLN A 220 -10.95 -0.20 13.76
C GLN A 220 -11.55 1.13 14.22
N CYS A 221 -10.76 2.19 14.35
CA CYS A 221 -11.22 3.52 14.76
C CYS A 221 -12.18 4.13 13.72
N GLU A 222 -11.87 3.99 12.43
CA GLU A 222 -12.66 4.52 11.30
C GLU A 222 -14.03 3.84 11.15
N ARG A 223 -14.21 2.63 11.69
CA ARG A 223 -15.51 1.93 11.69
C ARG A 223 -16.52 2.54 12.66
N TRP A 224 -16.08 3.35 13.62
CA TRP A 224 -16.99 3.99 14.56
C TRP A 224 -17.52 5.30 13.97
N PRO A 225 -18.83 5.58 14.11
CA PRO A 225 -19.36 6.90 13.78
C PRO A 225 -18.58 7.98 14.55
N GLN A 226 -18.19 9.03 13.83
CA GLN A 226 -17.34 10.10 14.39
C GLN A 226 -18.08 10.99 15.36
#